data_AF-A0A133NQQ8-F1
#
_entry.id   AF-A0A133NQQ8-F1
#
_cell.length_a   1.000
_cell.length_b   1.000
_cell.length_c   1.000
_cell.angle_alpha   90.00
_cell.angle_beta   90.00
_cell.angle_gamma   90.00
#
_symmetry.space_group_name_H-M   'P 1'
#
loop_
_entity.id
_entity.type
_entity.pdbx_description
1 polymer ?
#
loop_
_entity_poly.entity_id
_entity_poly.type
_entity_poly.pdbx_seq_one_letter_code
_entity_poly.pdbx_strand_id
1 'polypeptide(L)'
;MEGINPLKKNSLALEGAIKKAFSEAKIENFKFFRSYIQPDNLENRINNAGSNKENKFPFVIIRPIKSVQKTKNGVTSKIATFLIRLGTENKNYEEGFYEIAGIAEYLVAYFTKHSSAIERKDGFSYSIDLETIEAFLNEEMTGGDFWIYDILLQLNIPTVPHTAYIEETKREVSNEKEEKWQH
;
A
#
# COMPACT_ATOMS: atom_id res chain seq x y z
N MET A 1 10.53 21.00 5.61
CA MET A 1 11.24 19.73 5.33
C MET A 1 10.26 18.59 5.56
N GLU A 2 9.76 17.96 4.50
CA GLU A 2 8.96 16.73 4.62
C GLU A 2 9.91 15.62 5.11
N GLY A 3 10.04 15.44 6.43
CA GLY A 3 10.66 14.23 6.95
C GLY A 3 9.99 13.02 6.30
N ILE A 4 10.79 12.14 5.69
CA ILE A 4 10.30 11.01 4.90
C ILE A 4 9.39 10.16 5.79
N ASN A 5 8.07 10.28 5.60
CA ASN A 5 7.10 9.44 6.30
C ASN A 5 7.28 7.99 5.79
N PRO A 6 7.78 7.04 6.61
CA PRO A 6 8.08 5.69 6.13
C PRO A 6 6.85 4.95 5.62
N LEU A 7 5.66 5.27 6.14
CA LEU A 7 4.40 4.70 5.66
C LEU A 7 4.04 5.23 4.26
N LYS A 8 4.28 6.52 3.98
CA LYS A 8 4.11 7.12 2.64
C LYS A 8 5.06 6.44 1.64
N LYS A 9 6.33 6.27 2.01
CA LYS A 9 7.34 5.60 1.18
C LYS A 9 6.98 4.13 0.91
N ASN A 10 6.60 3.37 1.94
CA ASN A 10 6.22 1.98 1.79
C ASN A 10 4.93 1.82 0.97
N SER A 11 3.97 2.72 1.11
CA SER A 11 2.78 2.76 0.26
C SER A 11 3.13 2.94 -1.23
N LEU A 12 4.07 3.83 -1.55
CA LEU A 12 4.56 4.05 -2.92
C LEU A 12 5.28 2.83 -3.49
N ALA A 13 6.11 2.19 -2.66
CA ALA A 13 6.82 0.99 -3.05
C ALA A 13 5.86 -0.18 -3.30
N LEU A 14 4.84 -0.36 -2.43
CA LEU A 14 3.77 -1.33 -2.64
C LEU A 14 2.97 -1.05 -3.92
N GLU A 15 2.62 0.21 -4.19
CA GLU A 15 1.95 0.59 -5.44
C GLU A 15 2.77 0.16 -6.66
N GLY A 16 4.09 0.42 -6.64
CA GLY A 16 5.01 -0.03 -7.69
C GLY A 16 5.06 -1.55 -7.82
N ALA A 17 5.07 -2.29 -6.71
CA ALA A 17 5.07 -3.74 -6.71
C ALA A 17 3.78 -4.33 -7.29
N ILE A 18 2.62 -3.78 -6.95
CA ILE A 18 1.31 -4.21 -7.48
C ILE A 18 1.23 -3.91 -8.98
N LYS A 19 1.64 -2.72 -9.43
CA LYS A 19 1.69 -2.38 -10.86
C LYS A 19 2.57 -3.35 -11.65
N LYS A 20 3.72 -3.74 -11.08
CA LYS A 20 4.59 -4.74 -11.68
C LYS A 20 3.90 -6.11 -11.76
N ALA A 21 3.29 -6.57 -10.66
CA ALA A 21 2.55 -7.83 -10.62
C ALA A 21 1.43 -7.85 -11.68
N PHE A 22 0.66 -6.77 -11.78
CA PHE A 22 -0.42 -6.61 -12.75
C PHE A 22 0.10 -6.66 -14.18
N SER A 23 1.20 -5.97 -14.47
CA SER A 23 1.85 -6.03 -15.78
C SER A 23 2.31 -7.45 -16.15
N GLU A 24 2.84 -8.22 -15.20
CA GLU A 24 3.28 -9.61 -15.43
C GLU A 24 2.09 -10.55 -15.71
N ALA A 25 0.96 -10.34 -15.04
CA ALA A 25 -0.28 -11.09 -15.25
C ALA A 25 -1.17 -10.56 -16.38
N LYS A 26 -0.78 -9.47 -17.05
CA LYS A 26 -1.61 -8.76 -18.06
C LYS A 26 -2.96 -8.30 -17.50
N ILE A 27 -2.98 -7.87 -16.24
CA ILE A 27 -4.13 -7.25 -15.59
C ILE A 27 -4.07 -5.75 -15.92
N GLU A 28 -5.08 -5.24 -16.63
CA GLU A 28 -5.08 -3.90 -17.19
C GLU A 28 -6.21 -3.02 -16.61
N ASN A 29 -6.15 -1.72 -16.87
CA ASN A 29 -7.22 -0.74 -16.61
C ASN A 29 -7.57 -0.44 -15.15
N PHE A 30 -6.83 -0.97 -14.18
CA PHE A 30 -7.00 -0.61 -12.76
C PHE A 30 -6.46 0.79 -12.45
N LYS A 31 -7.31 1.62 -11.84
CA LYS A 31 -6.96 2.95 -11.34
C LYS A 31 -6.40 2.84 -9.93
N PHE A 32 -5.22 3.42 -9.69
CA PHE A 32 -4.56 3.37 -8.39
C PHE A 32 -4.85 4.62 -7.57
N PHE A 33 -5.33 4.43 -6.34
CA PHE A 33 -5.62 5.49 -5.39
C PHE A 33 -4.82 5.29 -4.10
N ARG A 34 -4.21 6.36 -3.61
CA ARG A 34 -3.56 6.40 -2.30
C ARG A 34 -4.50 7.09 -1.32
N SER A 35 -4.94 6.40 -0.28
CA SER A 35 -5.87 7.00 0.68
C SER A 35 -5.11 7.85 1.70
N TYR A 36 -5.14 9.17 1.48
CA TYR A 36 -5.14 10.17 2.56
C TYR A 36 -6.57 10.66 2.86
N ILE A 37 -7.57 10.00 2.29
CA ILE A 37 -8.96 10.44 2.30
C ILE A 37 -9.58 9.92 3.59
N GLN A 38 -10.02 10.84 4.46
CA GLN A 38 -10.77 10.51 5.66
C GLN A 38 -11.89 9.49 5.34
N PRO A 39 -12.13 8.49 6.21
CA PRO A 39 -13.14 7.44 6.00
C PRO A 39 -14.50 8.01 5.54
N ASP A 40 -14.91 9.12 6.15
CA ASP A 40 -16.17 9.82 5.88
C ASP A 40 -16.29 10.34 4.43
N ASN A 41 -15.16 10.55 3.74
CA ASN A 41 -15.12 10.94 2.33
C ASN A 41 -14.97 9.74 1.39
N LEU A 42 -14.53 8.58 1.86
CA LEU A 42 -14.39 7.39 1.03
C LEU A 42 -15.76 6.73 0.82
N GLU A 43 -16.50 6.52 1.91
CA GLU A 43 -17.87 6.03 1.88
C GLU A 43 -18.78 7.01 1.12
N ASN A 44 -18.68 8.31 1.38
CA ASN A 44 -19.39 9.32 0.60
C ASN A 44 -18.93 9.40 -0.87
N ARG A 45 -17.69 9.09 -1.22
CA ARG A 45 -17.26 9.07 -2.64
C ARG A 45 -17.68 7.80 -3.38
N ILE A 46 -17.90 6.72 -2.65
CA ILE A 46 -18.41 5.43 -3.16
C ILE A 46 -19.95 5.50 -3.22
N ASN A 47 -20.61 6.06 -2.20
CA ASN A 47 -22.07 6.19 -2.10
C ASN A 47 -22.64 7.37 -2.90
N ASN A 48 -21.99 8.56 -2.91
CA ASN A 48 -22.38 9.68 -3.80
C ASN A 48 -21.83 9.50 -5.23
N ALA A 49 -21.31 8.31 -5.59
CA ALA A 49 -20.93 7.96 -6.95
C ALA A 49 -22.13 7.68 -7.87
N GLY A 50 -23.37 7.82 -7.37
CA GLY A 50 -24.60 7.62 -8.15
C GLY A 50 -24.75 8.52 -9.37
N SER A 51 -23.97 9.62 -9.50
CA SER A 51 -24.06 10.55 -10.63
C SER A 51 -22.93 10.46 -11.66
N ASN A 52 -21.88 9.65 -11.44
CA ASN A 52 -20.70 9.55 -12.33
C ASN A 52 -20.07 8.14 -12.27
N LYS A 53 -20.91 7.10 -12.42
CA LYS A 53 -20.52 5.68 -12.28
C LYS A 53 -19.44 5.21 -13.29
N GLU A 54 -19.44 5.72 -14.52
CA GLU A 54 -18.64 5.17 -15.63
C GLU A 54 -17.10 5.33 -15.53
N ASN A 55 -16.58 6.09 -14.55
CA ASN A 55 -15.17 6.51 -14.58
C ASN A 55 -14.31 6.09 -13.37
N LYS A 56 -14.75 5.16 -12.51
CA LYS A 56 -14.04 4.86 -11.26
C LYS A 56 -13.61 3.40 -11.05
N PHE A 57 -14.19 2.46 -11.78
CA PHE A 57 -13.79 1.05 -11.73
C PHE A 57 -13.03 0.65 -13.02
N PRO A 58 -12.20 -0.40 -12.97
CA PRO A 58 -11.72 -1.08 -11.76
C PRO A 58 -10.67 -0.25 -10.99
N PHE A 59 -10.49 -0.51 -9.70
CA PHE A 59 -9.58 0.26 -8.84
C PHE A 59 -8.77 -0.55 -7.85
N VAL A 60 -7.64 0.04 -7.42
CA VAL A 60 -6.82 -0.40 -6.28
C VAL A 60 -6.67 0.76 -5.29
N ILE A 61 -6.96 0.54 -4.01
CA ILE A 61 -6.63 1.45 -2.91
C ILE A 61 -5.54 0.83 -2.05
N ILE A 62 -4.50 1.59 -1.74
CA ILE A 62 -3.42 1.17 -0.84
C ILE A 62 -3.33 2.16 0.32
N ARG A 63 -3.37 1.66 1.56
CA ARG A 63 -3.19 2.50 2.75
C ARG A 63 -2.67 1.73 3.96
N PRO A 64 -1.85 2.36 4.83
CA PRO A 64 -1.55 1.80 6.14
C PRO A 64 -2.81 1.83 7.01
N ILE A 65 -3.09 0.75 7.74
CA ILE A 65 -4.21 0.67 8.69
C ILE A 65 -3.75 0.47 10.14
N LYS A 66 -2.53 -0.05 10.34
CA LYS A 66 -1.97 -0.31 11.65
C LYS A 66 -0.45 -0.25 11.60
N SER A 67 0.18 0.25 12.66
CA SER A 67 1.64 0.26 12.82
C SER A 67 1.95 -0.10 14.26
N VAL A 68 2.79 -1.12 14.46
CA VAL A 68 3.15 -1.67 15.76
C VAL A 68 4.66 -1.68 15.88
N GLN A 69 5.19 -1.16 16.98
CA GLN A 69 6.60 -1.28 17.33
C GLN A 69 6.72 -2.07 18.62
N LYS A 70 7.57 -3.08 18.62
CA LYS A 70 7.87 -3.91 19.81
C LYS A 70 9.36 -3.88 20.06
N THR A 71 9.75 -3.87 21.33
CA THR A 71 11.13 -4.02 21.76
C THR A 71 11.22 -5.21 22.70
N LYS A 72 12.09 -6.17 22.38
CA LYS A 72 12.35 -7.35 23.22
C LYS A 72 13.82 -7.67 23.17
N ASN A 73 14.45 -7.88 24.33
CA ASN A 73 15.87 -8.22 24.46
C ASN A 73 16.82 -7.27 23.70
N GLY A 74 16.52 -5.95 23.71
CA GLY A 74 17.35 -4.94 23.02
C GLY A 74 17.15 -4.86 21.50
N VAL A 75 16.34 -5.75 20.91
CA VAL A 75 15.96 -5.69 19.50
C VAL A 75 14.64 -4.95 19.37
N THR A 76 14.59 -3.95 18.49
CA THR A 76 13.34 -3.28 18.12
C THR A 76 12.87 -3.84 16.78
N SER A 77 11.57 -4.14 16.68
CA SER A 77 10.91 -4.55 15.44
C SER A 77 9.73 -3.63 15.17
N LYS A 78 9.52 -3.25 13.91
CA LYS A 78 8.34 -2.48 13.50
C LYS A 78 7.58 -3.23 12.43
N ILE A 79 6.29 -3.41 12.63
CA ILE A 79 5.38 -4.05 11.69
C ILE A 79 4.33 -3.01 11.29
N ALA A 80 4.09 -2.84 9.99
CA ALA A 80 2.99 -2.03 9.48
C ALA A 80 2.05 -2.88 8.66
N THR A 81 0.76 -2.86 8.99
CA THR A 81 -0.29 -3.51 8.22
C THR A 81 -0.84 -2.53 7.20
N PHE A 82 -0.83 -2.94 5.93
CA PHE A 82 -1.42 -2.24 4.81
C PHE A 82 -2.69 -2.95 4.35
N LEU A 83 -3.72 -2.17 4.07
CA LEU A 83 -4.87 -2.60 3.30
C LEU A 83 -4.61 -2.33 1.82
N ILE A 84 -4.73 -3.38 1.01
CA ILE A 84 -4.85 -3.30 -0.45
C ILE A 84 -6.29 -3.68 -0.78
N ARG A 85 -7.08 -2.74 -1.26
CA ARG A 85 -8.48 -2.97 -1.63
C ARG A 85 -8.62 -2.95 -3.13
N LEU A 86 -9.17 -4.01 -3.68
CA LEU A 86 -9.50 -4.18 -5.09
C LEU A 86 -11.00 -3.97 -5.27
N GLY A 87 -11.38 -3.27 -6.33
CA GLY A 87 -12.79 -3.09 -6.69
C GLY A 87 -13.00 -3.24 -8.19
N THR A 88 -14.05 -3.98 -8.57
CA THR A 88 -14.50 -4.11 -9.95
C THR A 88 -16.03 -3.99 -10.06
N GLU A 89 -16.52 -3.63 -11.24
CA GLU A 89 -17.94 -3.67 -11.56
C GLU A 89 -18.40 -5.11 -11.74
N ASN A 90 -19.61 -5.39 -11.28
CA ASN A 90 -20.23 -6.68 -11.44
C ASN A 90 -21.00 -6.75 -12.77
N LYS A 91 -20.34 -7.22 -13.82
CA LYS A 91 -20.97 -7.45 -15.14
C LYS A 91 -21.68 -8.81 -15.23
N ASN A 92 -21.14 -9.81 -14.51
CA ASN A 92 -21.71 -11.13 -14.32
C ASN A 92 -21.43 -11.55 -12.87
N TYR A 93 -22.49 -11.87 -12.11
CA TYR A 93 -22.42 -12.05 -10.67
C TYR A 93 -21.35 -13.06 -10.24
N GLU A 94 -21.38 -14.25 -10.82
CA GLU A 94 -20.45 -15.32 -10.45
C GLU A 94 -19.04 -15.06 -10.99
N GLU A 95 -18.93 -14.69 -12.27
CA GLU A 95 -17.63 -14.47 -12.90
C GLU A 95 -16.89 -13.26 -12.31
N GLY A 96 -17.60 -12.19 -11.95
CA GLY A 96 -17.02 -11.00 -11.35
C GLY A 96 -16.43 -11.26 -9.95
N PHE A 97 -17.07 -12.15 -9.18
CA PHE A 97 -16.52 -12.60 -7.90
C PHE A 97 -15.21 -13.38 -8.11
N TYR A 98 -15.21 -14.37 -9.01
CA TYR A 98 -14.01 -15.17 -9.27
C TYR A 98 -12.90 -14.36 -9.94
N GLU A 99 -13.23 -13.35 -10.75
CA GLU A 99 -12.26 -12.42 -11.32
C GLU A 99 -11.53 -11.67 -10.20
N ILE A 100 -12.26 -11.00 -9.30
CA ILE A 100 -11.63 -10.19 -8.26
C ILE A 100 -10.89 -11.05 -7.23
N ALA A 101 -11.45 -12.21 -6.87
CA ALA A 101 -10.81 -13.17 -5.98
C ALA A 101 -9.54 -13.74 -6.63
N GLY A 102 -9.56 -14.06 -7.93
CA GLY A 102 -8.40 -14.54 -8.68
C GLY A 102 -7.28 -13.51 -8.75
N ILE A 103 -7.61 -12.22 -8.93
CA ILE A 103 -6.62 -11.13 -8.86
C ILE A 103 -6.01 -11.02 -7.47
N ALA A 104 -6.84 -11.14 -6.42
CA ALA A 104 -6.36 -11.10 -5.04
C ALA A 104 -5.41 -12.27 -4.72
N GLU A 105 -5.80 -13.49 -5.07
CA GLU A 105 -4.98 -14.70 -4.93
C GLU A 105 -3.65 -14.59 -5.69
N TYR A 106 -3.69 -14.05 -6.91
CA TYR A 106 -2.49 -13.79 -7.68
C TYR A 106 -1.54 -12.81 -6.97
N LEU A 107 -2.08 -11.73 -6.38
CA LEU A 107 -1.26 -10.79 -5.60
C LEU A 107 -0.66 -11.44 -4.35
N VAL A 108 -1.42 -12.27 -3.64
CA VAL A 108 -0.91 -13.03 -2.49
C VAL A 108 0.25 -13.94 -2.92
N ALA A 109 0.09 -14.69 -4.01
CA ALA A 109 1.13 -15.54 -4.56
C ALA A 109 2.36 -14.73 -5.00
N TYR A 110 2.14 -13.59 -5.67
CA TYR A 110 3.22 -12.69 -6.10
C TYR A 110 4.02 -12.17 -4.89
N PHE A 111 3.34 -11.69 -3.85
CA PHE A 111 3.99 -11.19 -2.63
C PHE A 111 4.68 -12.28 -1.81
N THR A 112 4.13 -13.49 -1.81
CA THR A 112 4.78 -14.65 -1.19
C THR A 112 6.11 -14.97 -1.89
N LYS A 113 6.12 -14.94 -3.23
CA LYS A 113 7.33 -15.16 -4.04
C LYS A 113 8.32 -13.99 -3.96
N HIS A 114 7.81 -12.76 -3.85
CA HIS A 114 8.57 -11.52 -3.82
C HIS A 114 8.52 -10.85 -2.45
N SER A 115 8.81 -11.63 -1.40
CA SER A 115 8.66 -11.24 0.01
C SER A 115 9.67 -10.19 0.50
N SER A 116 10.63 -9.78 -0.33
CA SER A 116 11.63 -8.77 0.02
C SER A 116 11.64 -7.66 -1.02
N ALA A 117 11.45 -6.41 -0.57
CA ALA A 117 11.78 -5.25 -1.39
C ALA A 117 13.28 -4.94 -1.21
N ILE A 118 14.07 -5.23 -2.25
CA ILE A 118 15.50 -4.96 -2.25
C ILE A 118 15.76 -3.47 -2.09
N GLU A 119 16.69 -3.18 -1.19
CA GLU A 119 17.27 -1.88 -0.83
C GLU A 119 17.43 -0.94 -2.05
N ARG A 120 16.77 0.22 -2.02
CA ARG A 120 17.18 1.38 -2.83
C ARG A 120 18.01 2.32 -1.95
N LYS A 121 18.89 3.11 -2.59
CA LYS A 121 19.93 3.99 -2.02
C LYS A 121 19.52 4.86 -0.82
N ASP A 122 18.23 5.03 -0.62
CA ASP A 122 17.55 5.87 0.36
C ASP A 122 17.07 5.09 1.62
N GLY A 123 17.73 3.98 1.98
CA GLY A 123 17.92 3.54 3.36
C GLY A 123 16.77 2.82 4.10
N PHE A 124 15.67 2.49 3.42
CA PHE A 124 14.59 1.71 4.03
C PHE A 124 14.12 0.60 3.10
N SER A 125 14.57 -0.63 3.36
CA SER A 125 14.00 -1.87 2.84
C SER A 125 12.76 -2.24 3.67
N TYR A 126 11.88 -3.09 3.13
CA TYR A 126 10.90 -3.81 3.94
C TYR A 126 10.86 -5.25 3.47
N SER A 127 10.50 -6.16 4.37
CA SER A 127 10.08 -7.50 4.00
C SER A 127 8.60 -7.68 4.30
N ILE A 128 7.97 -8.56 3.53
CA ILE A 128 6.60 -8.98 3.77
C ILE A 128 6.65 -10.00 4.90
N ASP A 129 5.80 -9.80 5.89
CA ASP A 129 5.58 -10.78 6.92
C ASP A 129 4.75 -11.93 6.33
N LEU A 130 5.40 -13.07 6.15
CA LEU A 130 4.78 -14.27 5.59
C LEU A 130 4.05 -15.10 6.65
N GLU A 131 4.06 -14.70 7.92
CA GLU A 131 3.25 -15.37 8.95
C GLU A 131 1.76 -15.30 8.60
N THR A 132 1.30 -14.16 8.08
CA THR A 132 -0.09 -14.02 7.64
C THR A 132 -0.25 -12.96 6.55
N ILE A 133 -0.78 -13.38 5.40
CA ILE A 133 -1.39 -12.49 4.39
C ILE A 133 -2.86 -12.89 4.31
N GLU A 134 -3.76 -11.97 4.63
CA GLU A 134 -5.21 -12.24 4.62
C GLU A 134 -5.83 -11.62 3.38
N ALA A 135 -6.67 -12.36 2.67
CA ALA A 135 -7.41 -11.85 1.53
C ALA A 135 -8.87 -12.31 1.64
N PHE A 136 -9.83 -11.38 1.64
CA PHE A 136 -11.23 -11.67 1.91
C PHE A 136 -12.19 -10.75 1.15
N LEU A 137 -13.40 -11.25 0.91
CA LEU A 137 -14.50 -10.47 0.35
C LEU A 137 -14.94 -9.41 1.38
N ASN A 138 -15.00 -8.15 0.97
CA ASN A 138 -15.57 -7.11 1.81
C ASN A 138 -17.10 -7.08 1.62
N GLU A 139 -17.82 -7.81 2.47
CA GLU A 139 -19.28 -7.95 2.38
C GLU A 139 -20.03 -6.63 2.59
N GLU A 140 -19.52 -5.72 3.42
CA GLU A 140 -20.17 -4.44 3.73
C GLU A 140 -20.19 -3.49 2.52
N MET A 141 -19.13 -3.52 1.71
CA MET A 141 -18.96 -2.62 0.57
C MET A 141 -19.25 -3.28 -0.78
N THR A 142 -19.30 -4.61 -0.80
CA THR A 142 -19.82 -5.38 -1.91
C THR A 142 -21.33 -5.23 -1.93
N GLY A 143 -21.89 -4.91 -3.09
CA GLY A 143 -23.33 -4.80 -3.21
C GLY A 143 -23.71 -4.81 -4.67
N GLY A 144 -24.54 -5.79 -5.08
CA GLY A 144 -25.23 -5.94 -6.37
C GLY A 144 -24.42 -5.64 -7.63
N ASP A 145 -24.07 -4.37 -7.81
CA ASP A 145 -23.35 -3.75 -8.93
C ASP A 145 -21.82 -3.84 -8.82
N PHE A 146 -21.24 -4.20 -7.67
CA PHE A 146 -19.78 -4.16 -7.46
C PHE A 146 -19.26 -5.30 -6.59
N TRP A 147 -18.03 -5.71 -6.85
CA TRP A 147 -17.25 -6.63 -6.03
C TRP A 147 -16.04 -5.93 -5.41
N ILE A 148 -15.90 -6.02 -4.08
CA ILE A 148 -14.77 -5.46 -3.34
C ILE A 148 -14.05 -6.58 -2.60
N TYR A 149 -12.75 -6.70 -2.84
CA TYR A 149 -11.90 -7.69 -2.18
C TYR A 149 -10.74 -6.99 -1.47
N ASP A 150 -10.55 -7.30 -0.19
CA ASP A 150 -9.54 -6.69 0.66
C ASP A 150 -8.38 -7.66 0.88
N ILE A 151 -7.16 -7.14 0.88
CA ILE A 151 -5.94 -7.86 1.24
C ILE A 151 -5.26 -7.10 2.39
N LEU A 152 -5.01 -7.78 3.49
CA LEU A 152 -4.20 -7.29 4.60
C LEU A 152 -2.78 -7.84 4.47
N LEU A 153 -1.85 -6.94 4.17
CA LEU A 153 -0.44 -7.24 3.99
C LEU A 153 0.36 -6.63 5.12
N GLN A 154 1.12 -7.45 5.84
CA GLN A 154 1.99 -6.98 6.91
C GLN A 154 3.42 -6.79 6.39
N LEU A 155 4.02 -5.64 6.70
CA LEU A 155 5.38 -5.31 6.35
C LEU A 155 6.24 -5.23 7.60
N ASN A 156 7.32 -5.99 7.62
CA ASN A 156 8.43 -5.82 8.53
C ASN A 156 9.27 -4.61 8.06
N ILE A 157 9.25 -3.56 8.87
CA ILE A 157 9.99 -2.33 8.65
C ILE A 157 11.25 -2.39 9.53
N PRO A 158 12.46 -2.33 8.94
CA PRO A 158 13.71 -2.19 9.68
C PRO A 158 13.61 -0.98 10.61
N THR A 159 13.92 -1.20 11.88
CA THR A 159 13.88 -0.12 12.85
C THR A 159 15.11 0.75 12.69
N VAL A 160 14.91 1.94 12.15
CA VAL A 160 15.92 2.99 12.20
C VAL A 160 15.83 3.67 13.56
N PRO A 161 16.92 3.71 14.36
CA PRO A 161 16.95 4.43 15.62
C PRO A 161 16.47 5.87 15.42
N HIS A 162 15.71 6.43 16.36
CA HIS A 162 15.18 7.80 16.22
C HIS A 162 16.31 8.84 15.97
N THR A 163 17.54 8.54 16.43
CA THR A 163 18.75 9.34 16.23
C THR A 163 19.19 9.44 14.77
N ALA A 164 18.96 8.42 13.94
CA ALA A 164 19.34 8.45 12.53
C ALA A 164 18.47 9.43 11.70
N TYR A 165 17.21 9.65 12.09
CA TYR A 165 16.38 10.73 11.52
C TYR A 165 16.96 12.12 11.82
N ILE A 166 17.59 12.28 13.00
CA ILE A 166 18.21 13.55 13.41
C ILE A 166 19.52 13.79 12.63
N GLU A 167 20.27 12.73 12.34
CA GLU A 167 21.54 12.81 11.60
C GLU A 167 21.35 13.10 10.10
N GLU A 168 20.35 12.52 9.45
CA GLU A 168 19.99 12.88 8.06
C GLU A 168 19.58 14.35 7.96
N THR A 169 18.77 14.83 8.91
CA THR A 169 18.38 16.26 8.97
C THR A 169 19.60 17.17 9.11
N LYS A 170 20.62 16.77 9.87
CA LYS A 170 21.87 17.56 10.03
C LYS A 170 22.72 17.57 8.76
N ARG A 171 22.77 16.48 7.99
CA ARG A 171 23.49 16.39 6.72
C ARG A 171 22.84 17.22 5.59
N GLU A 172 21.51 17.26 5.52
CA GLU A 172 20.82 18.13 4.56
C GLU A 172 21.07 19.61 4.86
N VAL A 173 21.04 20.01 6.14
CA VAL A 173 21.32 21.39 6.57
C VAL A 173 22.77 21.80 6.34
N SER A 174 23.74 20.87 6.43
CA SER A 174 25.13 21.18 6.08
C SER A 174 25.32 21.40 4.58
N ASN A 175 24.66 20.60 3.74
CA ASN A 175 24.78 20.71 2.28
C ASN A 175 24.06 21.97 1.74
N GLU A 176 22.90 22.35 2.28
CA GLU A 176 22.25 23.63 1.95
C GLU A 176 23.10 24.85 2.36
N LYS A 177 23.88 24.72 3.43
CA LYS A 177 24.84 25.75 3.83
C LYS A 177 26.07 25.80 2.93
N GLU A 178 26.54 24.69 2.38
CA GLU A 178 27.68 24.73 1.45
C GLU A 178 27.29 25.30 0.07
N GLU A 179 26.09 24.99 -0.45
CA GLU A 179 25.63 25.53 -1.74
C GLU A 179 25.40 27.05 -1.71
N LYS A 180 25.01 27.63 -0.57
CA LYS A 180 24.80 29.08 -0.43
C LYS A 180 26.09 29.91 -0.36
N TRP A 181 27.25 29.29 -0.23
CA TRP A 181 28.55 29.99 -0.13
C TRP A 181 29.41 29.85 -1.40
N GLN A 182 28.87 29.27 -2.48
CA GLN A 182 29.57 29.11 -3.76
C GLN A 182 29.10 30.05 -4.89
N HIS A 183 28.49 31.20 -4.56
CA HIS A 183 28.15 32.25 -5.53
C HIS A 183 28.71 33.61 -5.14
#